data_AF-A0A953WID3-F1
#
_entry.id   AF-A0A953WID3-F1
#
_cell.length_a   1.000
_cell.length_b   1.000
_cell.length_c   1.000
_cell.angle_alpha   90.00
_cell.angle_beta   90.00
_cell.angle_gamma   90.00
#
_symmetry.space_group_name_H-M   'P 1'
#
loop_
_entity.id
_entity.type
_entity.pdbx_description
1 polymer ?
#
loop_
_entity_poly.entity_id
_entity_poly.type
_entity_poly.pdbx_seq_one_letter_code
_entity_poly.pdbx_strand_id
1 'polypeptide(L)' 'MTAEENHARPTVGVGAVIFRGDDVLLIRRGKEPFLGLWSIPGGRLHFGESLEAAVRRE' A
#
# COMPACT_ATOMS: atom_id res chain seq x y z
N MET A 1 -16.86 -9.85 8.48
CA MET A 1 -16.12 -8.85 9.27
C MET A 1 -16.28 -7.52 8.56
N THR A 2 -17.15 -6.66 9.08
CA THR A 2 -17.44 -5.34 8.51
C THR A 2 -16.26 -4.40 8.73
N ALA A 3 -16.15 -3.38 7.88
CA ALA A 3 -15.02 -2.43 7.83
C ALA A 3 -14.93 -1.47 9.04
N GLU A 4 -15.65 -1.73 10.13
CA GLU A 4 -15.83 -0.79 11.25
C GLU A 4 -15.05 -1.13 12.52
N GLU A 5 -14.39 -2.29 12.63
CA GLU A 5 -13.74 -2.68 13.89
C GLU A 5 -12.22 -2.47 13.88
N ASN A 6 -11.81 -1.38 14.53
CA ASN A 6 -10.48 -0.98 15.04
C ASN A 6 -9.73 0.15 14.29
N HIS A 7 -10.24 1.38 14.40
CA HIS A 7 -9.44 2.61 14.24
C HIS A 7 -8.86 3.13 15.56
N ALA A 8 -8.62 2.28 16.56
CA ALA A 8 -8.08 2.75 17.84
C ALA A 8 -6.65 3.30 17.73
N ARG A 9 -5.91 2.99 16.65
CA ARG A 9 -4.51 3.39 16.45
C ARG A 9 -4.20 3.65 14.97
N PRO A 10 -3.35 4.64 14.65
CA PRO A 10 -2.92 4.89 13.29
C PRO A 10 -2.17 3.67 12.73
N THR A 11 -2.42 3.35 11.46
CA THR A 11 -1.68 2.34 10.71
C THR A 11 -0.74 3.05 9.74
N VAL A 12 0.51 2.59 9.66
CA VAL A 12 1.50 3.13 8.72
C VAL A 12 1.41 2.37 7.40
N GLY A 13 1.22 3.11 6.31
CA GLY A 13 1.31 2.60 4.94
C GLY A 13 2.57 3.10 4.25
N VAL A 14 3.09 2.31 3.32
CA VAL A 14 4.17 2.69 2.41
C VAL A 14 3.71 2.54 0.98
N GLY A 15 4.27 3.35 0.08
CA GLY A 15 4.00 3.27 -1.35
C GLY A 15 5.21 3.70 -2.17
N ALA A 16 5.34 3.14 -3.36
CA ALA A 16 6.45 3.41 -4.27
C ALA A 16 5.93 4.03 -5.58
N VAL A 17 6.54 5.15 -5.99
CA VAL A 17 6.35 5.69 -7.34
C VAL A 17 7.55 5.25 -8.17
N ILE A 18 7.34 4.26 -9.04
CA ILE A 18 8.40 3.62 -9.82
C ILE A 18 8.32 4.12 -11.25
N PHE A 19 9.38 4.78 -11.70
CA PHE A 19 9.50 5.35 -13.04
C PHE A 19 10.26 4.43 -13.98
N ARG A 20 9.84 4.38 -15.24
CA ARG A 20 10.59 3.82 -16.37
C ARG A 20 10.51 4.82 -17.53
N GLY A 21 11.51 5.69 -17.63
CA GLY A 21 11.43 6.84 -18.54
C GLY A 21 10.26 7.75 -18.12
N ASP A 22 9.36 8.03 -19.06
CA ASP A 22 8.16 8.83 -18.83
C ASP A 22 6.98 8.03 -18.25
N ASP A 23 7.12 6.70 -18.13
CA ASP A 23 6.07 5.82 -17.59
C ASP A 23 6.16 5.69 -16.07
N VAL A 24 5.01 5.55 -15.42
CA VAL A 24 4.88 5.20 -14.00
C VAL A 24 4.18 3.86 -13.81
N LEU A 25 4.70 3.03 -12.91
CA LEU A 25 4.04 1.77 -12.56
C LEU A 25 2.83 2.03 -11.67
N LEU A 26 1.67 1.55 -12.13
CA LEU A 26 0.44 1.49 -11.34
C LEU A 26 -0.01 0.04 -11.19
N ILE A 27 -0.70 -0.24 -10.07
CA ILE A 27 -1.38 -1.50 -9.82
C ILE A 27 -2.89 -1.29 -9.82
N ARG A 28 -3.63 -2.32 -10.21
CA ARG A 28 -5.08 -2.37 -10.03
C ARG A 28 -5.41 -3.07 -8.72
N ARG A 29 -6.07 -2.38 -7.80
CA ARG A 29 -6.35 -2.91 -6.46
C ARG A 29 -7.22 -4.17 -6.54
N GLY A 30 -6.78 -5.25 -5.91
CA GLY A 30 -7.50 -6.53 -5.86
C GLY A 30 -8.34 -6.75 -4.60
N LYS A 31 -8.40 -5.78 -3.69
CA LYS A 31 -9.13 -5.87 -2.41
C LYS A 31 -9.78 -4.54 -2.05
N GLU A 32 -10.88 -4.61 -1.31
CA GLU A 32 -11.48 -3.43 -0.69
C GLU A 32 -10.59 -2.85 0.42
N PRO A 33 -10.69 -1.54 0.72
CA PRO A 33 -11.48 -0.54 -0.01
C PRO A 33 -10.87 -0.22 -1.38
N PHE A 34 -11.67 0.36 -2.27
CA PHE A 34 -11.27 0.84 -3.60
C PHE A 34 -10.88 -0.29 -4.57
N LEU A 35 -11.59 -1.41 -4.48
CA LEU A 35 -11.42 -2.54 -5.39
C LEU A 35 -11.51 -2.07 -6.86
N GLY A 36 -10.58 -2.53 -7.69
CA GLY A 36 -10.58 -2.27 -9.13
C GLY A 36 -10.06 -0.89 -9.55
N LEU A 37 -9.79 0.03 -8.61
CA LEU A 37 -9.17 1.33 -8.90
C LEU A 37 -7.65 1.21 -9.06
N TRP A 38 -7.06 2.16 -9.78
CA TRP A 38 -5.61 2.29 -9.93
C TRP A 38 -4.98 2.93 -8.70
N SER A 39 -3.79 2.47 -8.33
CA SER A 39 -2.99 3.00 -7.23
C SER A 39 -1.51 2.75 -7.47
N ILE A 40 -0.65 3.36 -6.67
CA ILE A 40 0.77 3.03 -6.64
C ILE A 40 0.98 1.69 -5.90
N PRO A 41 2.03 0.91 -6.26
CA PRO A 41 2.46 -0.24 -5.47
C PRO A 41 2.70 0.15 -4.01
N GLY A 42 2.28 -0.69 -3.07
CA GLY A 42 2.41 -0.39 -1.66
C GLY A 42 1.54 -1.27 -0.77
N GLY A 43 1.76 -1.10 0.54
CA GLY A 43 1.13 -1.93 1.55
C GLY A 43 1.32 -1.39 2.95
N ARG A 44 1.03 -2.23 3.94
CA ARG A 44 1.10 -1.85 5.36
C ARG A 44 2.46 -2.19 5.93
N LEU A 45 2.92 -1.33 6.84
CA LEU A 45 4.09 -1.62 7.66
C LEU A 45 3.78 -2.80 8.60
N HIS A 46 4.64 -3.81 8.61
CA HIS A 46 4.65 -4.88 9.59
C HIS A 46 5.42 -4.48 10.86
N PHE A 47 5.14 -5.14 11.98
CA PHE A 47 5.85 -4.85 13.21
C PHE A 47 7.34 -5.21 13.09
N GLY A 48 8.22 -4.27 13.41
CA GLY A 48 9.68 -4.48 13.43
C GLY A 48 10.40 -4.30 12.08
N GLU A 49 9.70 -4.02 10.97
CA GLU A 49 10.37 -3.64 9.71
C GLU A 49 10.65 -2.13 9.64
N SER A 50 11.70 -1.75 8.93
CA SER A 50 11.93 -0.35 8.54
C SER A 50 11.00 0.05 7.41
N LEU A 51 10.76 1.36 7.24
CA LEU A 51 9.96 1.89 6.12
C LEU A 51 10.54 1.48 4.76
N GLU A 52 11.87 1.46 4.65
CA GLU A 52 12.57 1.04 3.42
C GLU A 52 12.38 -0.46 3.14
N ALA A 53 12.50 -1.31 4.16
CA ALA A 53 12.29 -2.75 4.00
C ALA A 53 10.83 -3.05 3.59
N ALA A 54 9.88 -2.33 4.18
CA ALA A 54 8.47 -2.45 3.86
C ALA A 54 8.19 -2.13 2.38
N VAL A 55 8.66 -0.99 1.88
CA VAL A 55 8.40 -0.60 0.49
C VAL A 55 9.12 -1.48 -0.53
N ARG A 56 10.27 -2.09 -0.18
CA ARG A 56 10.98 -3.04 -1.04
C ARG A 56 10.32 -4.42 -1.14
N ARG A 57 9.45 -4.78 -0.17
CA ARG A 57 8.74 -6.06 -0.11
C ARG A 57 7.50 -6.10 -0.99
N GLU A 58 6.82 -4.96 -1.14
CA GLU A 58 5.59 -4.80 -1.94
C GLU A 58 5.88 -4.83 -3.45
#